data_AF-C7XX08-F1
#
_entry.id   AF-C7XX08-F1
#
_cell.length_a   1.000
_cell.length_b   1.000
_cell.length_c   1.000
_cell.angle_alpha   90.00
_cell.angle_beta   90.00
_cell.angle_gamma   90.00
#
_symmetry.space_group_name_H-M   'P 1'
#
loop_
_entity.id
_entity.type
_entity.pdbx_description
1 polymer ?
#
loop_
_entity_poly.entity_id
_entity_poly.type
_entity_poly.pdbx_seq_one_letter_code
_entity_poly.pdbx_strand_id
1 'polypeptide(L)'
;MNKYKIIYSLLSGIIVVLCAVLFFIFGSNNANQQSKIQNKQTSSSLTKQHQEQHSSSKSSSSSSESQKEELNNEELAVAAYINSLRGDSIDDKFKTFDDLANGQSSNPATEQPMAIEQHEDPTFQIGEGKFGFAWYIISFNNDQINVDHYTHGDKDFSKSYTKNALADQFSNYKTQLDSAIQKIQQNQAQNNVKMDDSEN
;
A
#
# COMPACT_ATOMS: atom_id res chain seq x y z
N MET A 1 -59.57 -2.60 2.01
CA MET A 1 -58.40 -1.84 1.51
C MET A 1 -57.13 -2.51 2.02
N ASN A 2 -56.34 -3.10 1.11
CA ASN A 2 -55.21 -3.96 1.47
C ASN A 2 -54.06 -3.14 2.08
N LYS A 3 -53.74 -3.44 3.34
CA LYS A 3 -52.68 -2.82 4.16
C LYS A 3 -51.31 -2.79 3.45
N TYR A 4 -51.07 -3.75 2.56
CA TYR A 4 -49.87 -3.84 1.74
C TYR A 4 -49.72 -2.69 0.72
N LYS A 5 -50.81 -2.18 0.13
CA LYS A 5 -50.71 -1.08 -0.86
C LYS A 5 -50.22 0.23 -0.24
N ILE A 6 -50.56 0.48 1.03
CA ILE A 6 -50.13 1.69 1.75
C ILE A 6 -48.64 1.61 2.07
N ILE A 7 -48.16 0.43 2.46
CA ILE A 7 -46.74 0.19 2.79
C ILE A 7 -45.87 0.33 1.53
N TYR A 8 -46.25 -0.29 0.41
CA TYR A 8 -45.50 -0.14 -0.85
C TYR A 8 -45.50 1.30 -1.38
N SER A 9 -46.57 2.07 -1.16
CA SER A 9 -46.64 3.48 -1.55
C SER A 9 -45.78 4.40 -0.67
N LEU A 10 -45.55 4.04 0.60
CA LEU A 10 -44.69 4.79 1.51
C LEU A 10 -43.20 4.48 1.26
N LEU A 11 -42.87 3.20 0.98
CA LEU A 11 -41.50 2.77 0.69
C LEU A 11 -40.98 3.33 -0.64
N SER A 12 -41.83 3.44 -1.68
CA SER A 12 -41.40 4.03 -2.95
C SER A 12 -41.07 5.52 -2.84
N GLY A 13 -41.77 6.27 -1.98
CA GLY A 13 -41.50 7.68 -1.73
C GLY A 13 -40.14 7.93 -1.06
N ILE A 14 -39.76 7.07 -0.10
CA ILE A 14 -38.48 7.19 0.62
C ILE A 14 -37.29 6.95 -0.32
N ILE A 15 -37.41 5.97 -1.23
CA ILE A 15 -36.36 5.63 -2.19
C ILE A 15 -36.09 6.79 -3.16
N VAL A 16 -37.13 7.47 -3.66
CA VAL A 16 -36.99 8.61 -4.58
C VAL A 16 -36.27 9.79 -3.91
N VAL A 17 -36.56 10.06 -2.63
CA VAL A 17 -35.90 11.12 -1.86
C VAL A 17 -34.43 10.80 -1.62
N LEU A 18 -34.09 9.55 -1.28
CA LEU A 18 -32.71 9.10 -1.09
C LEU A 18 -31.88 9.25 -2.38
N CYS A 19 -32.42 8.86 -3.53
CA CYS A 19 -31.73 9.02 -4.82
C CYS A 19 -31.48 10.50 -5.15
N ALA A 20 -32.43 11.40 -4.88
CA ALA A 20 -32.26 12.82 -5.14
C ALA A 20 -31.17 13.46 -4.27
N VAL A 21 -31.04 13.05 -3.01
CA VAL A 21 -29.96 13.52 -2.11
C VAL A 21 -28.60 13.03 -2.59
N LEU A 22 -28.49 11.78 -3.04
CA LEU A 22 -27.24 11.24 -3.59
C LEU A 22 -26.78 11.99 -4.85
N PHE A 23 -27.68 12.31 -5.78
CA PHE A 23 -27.33 13.10 -6.97
C PHE A 23 -26.89 14.54 -6.62
N PHE A 24 -27.41 15.13 -5.54
CA PHE A 24 -26.98 16.47 -5.09
C PHE A 24 -25.55 16.48 -4.52
N ILE A 25 -25.17 15.41 -3.80
CA ILE A 25 -23.84 15.27 -3.19
C ILE A 25 -22.78 14.94 -4.26
N PHE A 26 -23.09 14.04 -5.20
CA PHE A 26 -22.15 13.68 -6.27
C PHE A 26 -22.11 14.67 -7.45
N GLY A 27 -23.19 15.43 -7.69
CA GLY A 27 -23.27 16.38 -8.80
C GLY A 27 -22.55 17.72 -8.59
N SER A 28 -22.20 18.07 -7.35
CA SER A 28 -21.64 19.40 -7.03
C SER A 28 -20.11 19.43 -6.93
N ASN A 29 -19.44 18.27 -6.90
CA ASN A 29 -17.99 18.20 -6.67
C ASN A 29 -17.13 17.96 -7.92
N ASN A 30 -17.73 17.86 -9.12
CA ASN A 30 -16.98 17.51 -10.34
C ASN A 30 -16.92 18.59 -11.43
N ALA A 31 -17.14 19.85 -11.06
CA ALA A 31 -17.01 21.00 -11.96
C ALA A 31 -15.92 21.96 -11.46
N ASN A 32 -14.67 21.51 -11.44
CA ASN A 32 -13.48 22.37 -11.60
C ASN A 32 -12.21 21.52 -11.52
N GLN A 33 -11.61 21.22 -12.67
CA GLN A 33 -10.18 21.50 -12.89
C GLN A 33 -9.83 21.30 -14.36
N GLN A 34 -10.00 22.39 -15.09
CA GLN A 34 -9.39 22.64 -16.39
C GLN A 34 -8.00 23.24 -16.12
N SER A 35 -6.92 22.54 -16.44
CA SER A 35 -5.59 23.15 -16.57
C SER A 35 -4.81 22.55 -17.74
N LYS A 36 -5.12 23.10 -18.91
CA LYS A 36 -4.24 23.44 -20.04
C LYS A 36 -2.74 23.14 -19.83
N ILE A 37 -2.22 22.07 -20.44
CA ILE A 37 -0.78 21.91 -20.65
C ILE A 37 -0.40 22.66 -21.93
N GLN A 38 0.32 23.76 -21.77
CA GLN A 38 0.90 24.55 -22.86
C GLN A 38 2.34 24.91 -22.48
N ASN A 39 3.34 24.22 -23.05
CA ASN A 39 4.65 24.77 -23.38
C ASN A 39 5.44 23.71 -24.18
N LYS A 40 5.57 23.89 -25.49
CA LYS A 40 6.64 24.61 -26.20
C LYS A 40 7.76 23.67 -26.65
N GLN A 41 7.60 23.30 -27.91
CA GLN A 41 8.66 22.92 -28.82
C GLN A 41 9.74 24.02 -28.87
N THR A 42 11.00 23.64 -28.67
CA THR A 42 12.14 24.44 -29.12
C THR A 42 13.16 23.52 -29.76
N SER A 43 13.19 23.56 -31.09
CA SER A 43 14.27 23.01 -31.90
C SER A 43 15.47 23.97 -31.86
N SER A 44 16.69 23.43 -31.71
CA SER A 44 17.88 24.00 -32.35
C SER A 44 18.98 22.95 -32.47
N SER A 45 19.30 22.61 -33.71
CA SER A 45 20.49 21.90 -34.15
C SER A 45 21.77 22.73 -33.94
N LEU A 46 22.92 22.09 -33.68
CA LEU A 46 24.25 22.50 -34.19
C LEU A 46 25.32 21.42 -33.91
N THR A 47 25.68 20.71 -34.99
CA THR A 47 27.03 20.36 -35.50
C THR A 47 28.15 19.75 -34.63
N LYS A 48 28.62 18.58 -35.11
CA LYS A 48 29.91 17.86 -34.97
C LYS A 48 31.13 18.63 -34.45
N GLN A 49 31.95 17.96 -33.61
CA GLN A 49 33.37 17.69 -33.90
C GLN A 49 33.99 16.58 -33.00
N HIS A 50 34.85 15.76 -33.61
CA HIS A 50 35.66 14.67 -33.03
C HIS A 50 36.70 15.16 -32.01
N GLN A 51 37.07 14.32 -31.03
CA GLN A 51 38.47 13.91 -30.78
C GLN A 51 38.57 12.80 -29.72
N GLU A 52 39.20 11.68 -30.10
CA GLU A 52 39.85 10.72 -29.20
C GLU A 52 41.18 11.29 -28.70
N GLN A 53 41.56 11.07 -27.43
CA GLN A 53 42.83 10.44 -26.98
C GLN A 53 43.27 10.80 -25.54
N HIS A 54 43.70 9.74 -24.83
CA HIS A 54 44.69 9.61 -23.75
C HIS A 54 44.43 10.09 -22.30
N SER A 55 44.19 9.08 -21.47
CA SER A 55 44.79 8.76 -20.16
C SER A 55 45.57 9.84 -19.39
N SER A 56 45.09 10.15 -18.18
CA SER A 56 45.98 10.31 -17.02
C SER A 56 45.27 9.86 -15.74
N SER A 57 46.01 9.09 -14.96
CA SER A 57 45.64 8.41 -13.74
C SER A 57 45.32 9.41 -12.62
N LYS A 58 44.10 9.32 -12.08
CA LYS A 58 43.83 9.79 -10.72
C LYS A 58 42.80 8.86 -10.09
N SER A 59 43.29 7.94 -9.28
CA SER A 59 42.48 7.07 -8.42
C SER A 59 41.82 7.95 -7.35
N SER A 60 40.73 8.62 -7.71
CA SER A 60 39.77 9.10 -6.73
C SER A 60 39.07 7.86 -6.18
N SER A 61 39.42 7.53 -4.94
CA SER A 61 38.60 6.76 -4.02
C SER A 61 37.20 7.39 -3.96
N SER A 62 36.37 7.07 -4.95
CA SER A 62 34.94 7.29 -4.90
C SER A 62 34.42 6.30 -3.88
N SER A 63 34.38 6.71 -2.62
CA SER A 63 33.40 6.18 -1.68
C SER A 63 32.04 6.56 -2.24
N SER A 64 31.57 5.77 -3.19
CA SER A 64 30.19 5.77 -3.64
C SER A 64 29.40 5.27 -2.44
N GLU A 65 29.03 6.18 -1.54
CA GLU A 65 27.83 5.99 -0.75
C GLU A 65 26.75 5.70 -1.77
N SER A 66 26.32 4.44 -1.84
CA SER A 66 25.16 4.06 -2.63
C SER A 66 24.05 5.04 -2.28
N GLN A 67 23.56 5.80 -3.26
CA GLN A 67 22.43 6.69 -3.04
C GLN A 67 21.32 5.85 -2.43
N LYS A 68 20.97 6.13 -1.17
CA LYS A 68 19.82 5.50 -0.51
C LYS A 68 18.60 5.79 -1.37
N GLU A 69 17.94 4.74 -1.84
CA GLU A 69 16.69 4.88 -2.55
C GLU A 69 15.62 5.39 -1.59
N GLU A 70 14.86 6.39 -2.02
CA GLU A 70 13.77 6.97 -1.24
C GLU A 70 12.58 5.99 -1.27
N LEU A 71 12.10 5.60 -0.09
CA LEU A 71 10.97 4.69 0.04
C LEU A 71 9.65 5.48 -0.01
N ASN A 72 8.70 5.02 -0.82
CA ASN A 72 7.35 5.58 -0.87
C ASN A 72 6.52 5.14 0.37
N ASN A 73 5.31 5.68 0.55
CA ASN A 73 4.50 5.37 1.73
C ASN A 73 4.06 3.89 1.80
N GLU A 74 3.78 3.22 0.69
CA GLU A 74 3.41 1.80 0.68
C GLU A 74 4.63 0.94 1.07
N GLU A 75 5.81 1.25 0.53
CA GLU A 75 7.08 0.60 0.88
C GLU A 75 7.42 0.81 2.36
N LEU A 76 7.23 2.02 2.88
CA LEU A 76 7.39 2.32 4.31
C LEU A 76 6.35 1.58 5.18
N ALA A 77 5.12 1.39 4.69
CA ALA A 77 4.10 0.65 5.41
C ALA A 77 4.45 -0.84 5.52
N VAL A 78 4.87 -1.45 4.42
CA VAL A 78 5.34 -2.85 4.40
C VAL A 78 6.63 -3.02 5.19
N ALA A 79 7.56 -2.05 5.13
CA ALA A 79 8.75 -2.06 5.98
C ALA A 79 8.38 -2.03 7.47
N ALA A 80 7.39 -1.23 7.87
CA ALA A 80 6.95 -1.14 9.27
C ALA A 80 6.29 -2.44 9.75
N TYR A 81 5.49 -3.07 8.88
CA TYR A 81 4.91 -4.39 9.09
C TYR A 81 6.00 -5.46 9.23
N ILE A 82 6.92 -5.58 8.28
CA ILE A 82 8.04 -6.56 8.36
C ILE A 82 8.89 -6.31 9.61
N ASN A 83 9.12 -5.05 9.98
CA ASN A 83 9.88 -4.72 11.19
C ASN A 83 9.16 -5.11 12.50
N SER A 84 7.84 -5.30 12.46
CA SER A 84 7.06 -5.80 13.60
C SER A 84 7.12 -7.33 13.76
N LEU A 85 7.48 -8.06 12.70
CA LEU A 85 7.59 -9.52 12.73
C LEU A 85 8.77 -10.00 13.58
N ARG A 86 8.71 -11.27 14.01
CA ARG A 86 9.81 -11.94 14.73
C ARG A 86 11.08 -11.99 13.87
N GLY A 87 12.23 -11.97 14.54
CA GLY A 87 13.55 -11.99 13.91
C GLY A 87 14.47 -10.93 14.51
N ASP A 88 15.75 -11.29 14.68
CA ASP A 88 16.76 -10.42 15.30
C ASP A 88 17.39 -9.45 14.29
N SER A 89 17.40 -9.82 13.01
CA SER A 89 17.87 -9.00 11.90
C SER A 89 16.76 -8.68 10.89
N ILE A 90 17.01 -7.73 9.99
CA ILE A 90 16.09 -7.43 8.88
C ILE A 90 15.92 -8.65 7.96
N ASP A 91 17.00 -9.39 7.71
CA ASP A 91 16.97 -10.61 6.89
C ASP A 91 16.12 -11.70 7.55
N ASP A 92 16.20 -11.89 8.87
CA ASP A 92 15.35 -12.85 9.60
C ASP A 92 13.87 -12.45 9.56
N LYS A 93 13.59 -11.15 9.57
CA LYS A 93 12.24 -10.60 9.46
C LYS A 93 11.65 -10.79 8.06
N PHE A 94 12.46 -10.60 7.00
CA PHE A 94 12.06 -10.96 5.64
C PHE A 94 11.83 -12.47 5.51
N LYS A 95 12.71 -13.30 6.10
CA LYS A 95 12.51 -14.74 6.11
C LYS A 95 11.19 -15.12 6.81
N THR A 96 10.87 -14.48 7.93
CA THR A 96 9.59 -14.66 8.61
C THR A 96 8.44 -14.23 7.73
N PHE A 97 8.53 -13.06 7.10
CA PHE A 97 7.52 -12.60 6.13
C PHE A 97 7.31 -13.64 5.03
N ASP A 98 8.36 -14.18 4.42
CA ASP A 98 8.26 -15.16 3.35
C ASP A 98 7.59 -16.46 3.82
N ASP A 99 7.94 -16.96 5.01
CA ASP A 99 7.29 -18.13 5.61
C ASP A 99 5.77 -17.87 5.80
N LEU A 100 5.39 -16.70 6.31
CA LEU A 100 3.99 -16.31 6.49
C LEU A 100 3.26 -16.15 5.14
N ALA A 101 3.83 -15.36 4.23
CA ALA A 101 3.24 -14.97 2.95
C ALA A 101 3.08 -16.17 2.00
N ASN A 102 3.90 -17.21 2.14
CA ASN A 102 3.78 -18.46 1.39
C ASN A 102 2.90 -19.51 2.10
N GLY A 103 2.29 -19.18 3.24
CA GLY A 103 1.42 -20.08 3.98
C GLY A 103 2.17 -21.25 4.64
N GLN A 104 3.45 -21.06 4.95
CA GLN A 104 4.32 -22.05 5.59
C GLN A 104 4.38 -21.89 7.12
N SER A 105 3.57 -21.00 7.67
CA SER A 105 3.44 -20.81 9.11
C SER A 105 2.72 -21.98 9.78
N SER A 106 2.72 -22.01 11.11
CA SER A 106 1.96 -23.01 11.88
C SER A 106 0.44 -22.86 11.72
N ASN A 107 -0.04 -21.65 11.40
CA ASN A 107 -1.44 -21.37 11.21
C ASN A 107 -1.69 -20.37 10.06
N PRO A 108 -1.52 -20.81 8.80
CA PRO A 108 -1.62 -19.91 7.65
C PRO A 108 -3.05 -19.37 7.46
N ALA A 109 -4.05 -20.04 8.01
CA ALA A 109 -5.43 -19.56 7.98
C ALA A 109 -5.64 -18.26 8.78
N THR A 110 -4.74 -17.93 9.71
CA THR A 110 -4.83 -16.76 10.59
C THR A 110 -3.68 -15.78 10.43
N GLU A 111 -2.51 -16.23 9.97
CA GLU A 111 -1.26 -15.44 9.98
C GLU A 111 -0.76 -15.04 8.59
N GLN A 112 -1.30 -15.61 7.51
CA GLN A 112 -0.82 -15.29 6.16
C GLN A 112 -1.28 -13.86 5.79
N PRO A 113 -0.41 -12.95 5.35
CA PRO A 113 -0.84 -11.66 4.83
C PRO A 113 -1.58 -11.86 3.50
N MET A 114 -2.87 -11.51 3.50
CA MET A 114 -3.81 -11.80 2.43
C MET A 114 -4.20 -10.58 1.62
N ALA A 115 -4.08 -9.37 2.15
CA ALA A 115 -4.48 -8.15 1.46
C ALA A 115 -3.68 -6.96 1.97
N ILE A 116 -3.42 -6.00 1.07
CA ILE A 116 -2.94 -4.68 1.40
C ILE A 116 -3.92 -3.66 0.82
N GLU A 117 -4.47 -2.80 1.67
CA GLU A 117 -5.46 -1.80 1.31
C GLU A 117 -5.00 -0.42 1.75
N GLN A 118 -5.09 0.56 0.85
CA GLN A 118 -4.85 1.95 1.17
C GLN A 118 -6.18 2.65 1.48
N HIS A 119 -6.24 3.33 2.63
CA HIS A 119 -7.38 4.13 3.07
C HIS A 119 -7.18 5.63 2.77
N GLU A 120 -8.11 6.47 3.22
CA GLU A 120 -7.97 7.94 3.16
C GLU A 120 -6.89 8.43 4.13
N ASP A 121 -6.11 9.45 3.70
CA ASP A 121 -4.80 9.81 4.26
C ASP A 121 -3.81 8.63 4.21
N PRO A 122 -2.48 8.77 4.39
CA PRO A 122 -1.58 7.63 4.21
C PRO A 122 -1.73 6.68 5.40
N THR A 123 -2.76 5.84 5.34
CA THR A 123 -3.01 4.71 6.23
C THR A 123 -3.17 3.47 5.36
N PHE A 124 -2.43 2.43 5.72
CA PHE A 124 -2.48 1.15 5.06
C PHE A 124 -3.01 0.12 6.05
N GLN A 125 -3.81 -0.81 5.54
CA GLN A 125 -4.21 -2.00 6.27
C GLN A 125 -3.61 -3.22 5.61
N ILE A 126 -2.92 -4.05 6.39
CA ILE A 126 -2.49 -5.38 5.96
C ILE A 126 -3.35 -6.40 6.69
N GLY A 127 -4.23 -7.06 5.94
CA GLY A 127 -5.10 -8.10 6.47
C GLY A 127 -4.39 -9.44 6.53
N GLU A 128 -4.51 -10.13 7.66
CA GLU A 128 -3.96 -11.47 7.88
C GLU A 128 -5.05 -12.53 8.01
N GLY A 129 -4.74 -13.70 7.48
CA GLY A 129 -5.63 -14.85 7.48
C GLY A 129 -6.85 -14.70 6.58
N LYS A 130 -7.63 -15.78 6.53
CA LYS A 130 -8.89 -15.78 5.78
C LYS A 130 -9.90 -14.87 6.49
N PHE A 131 -10.71 -14.17 5.70
CA PHE A 131 -11.79 -13.31 6.18
C PHE A 131 -11.33 -12.18 7.13
N GLY A 132 -10.06 -11.76 7.08
CA GLY A 132 -9.55 -10.68 7.94
C GLY A 132 -9.53 -11.05 9.42
N PHE A 133 -9.04 -12.26 9.74
CA PHE A 133 -8.93 -12.76 11.11
C PHE A 133 -8.19 -11.80 12.03
N ALA A 134 -7.07 -11.27 11.53
CA ALA A 134 -6.28 -10.24 12.16
C ALA A 134 -5.88 -9.19 11.12
N TRP A 135 -5.44 -8.02 11.56
CA TRP A 135 -4.96 -6.99 10.66
C TRP A 135 -4.01 -6.02 11.34
N TYR A 136 -3.08 -5.50 10.56
CA TYR A 136 -2.26 -4.36 10.92
C TYR A 136 -2.88 -3.08 10.34
N ILE A 137 -2.97 -2.03 11.15
CA ILE A 137 -3.21 -0.66 10.71
C ILE A 137 -1.89 0.10 10.81
N ILE A 138 -1.42 0.62 9.68
CA ILE A 138 -0.19 1.39 9.57
C ILE A 138 -0.53 2.82 9.18
N SER A 139 -0.45 3.75 10.14
CA SER A 139 -0.84 5.15 9.96
C SER A 139 0.35 6.09 10.00
N PHE A 140 0.35 7.07 9.10
CA PHE A 140 1.41 8.05 8.96
C PHE A 140 0.99 9.38 9.60
N ASN A 141 1.72 9.83 10.61
CA ASN A 141 1.46 11.11 11.29
C ASN A 141 2.74 11.94 11.35
N ASN A 142 2.84 12.95 10.49
CA ASN A 142 4.05 13.75 10.29
C ASN A 142 5.28 12.86 10.04
N ASP A 143 6.23 12.82 10.98
CA ASP A 143 7.46 12.02 10.90
C ASP A 143 7.33 10.63 11.55
N GLN A 144 6.15 10.26 12.05
CA GLN A 144 5.89 8.98 12.70
C GLN A 144 5.11 8.03 11.79
N ILE A 145 5.42 6.75 11.92
CA ILE A 145 4.66 5.63 11.39
C ILE A 145 4.22 4.81 12.60
N ASN A 146 2.92 4.72 12.83
CA ASN A 146 2.33 3.93 13.89
C ASN A 146 1.81 2.62 13.32
N VAL A 147 2.11 1.52 13.98
CA VAL A 147 1.69 0.17 13.63
C VAL A 147 0.88 -0.38 14.78
N ASP A 148 -0.39 -0.62 14.53
CA ASP A 148 -1.29 -1.29 15.47
C ASP A 148 -1.72 -2.63 14.87
N HIS A 149 -1.76 -3.68 15.69
CA HIS A 149 -2.26 -4.98 15.30
C HIS A 149 -3.51 -5.32 16.09
N TYR A 150 -4.46 -5.93 15.40
CA TYR A 150 -5.76 -6.33 15.94
C TYR A 150 -6.03 -7.78 15.61
N THR A 151 -6.49 -8.54 16.61
CA THR A 151 -7.01 -9.89 16.42
C THR A 151 -8.46 -9.92 16.87
N HIS A 152 -9.38 -10.33 16.00
CA HIS A 152 -10.84 -10.30 16.28
C HIS A 152 -11.38 -8.94 16.76
N GLY A 153 -10.77 -7.83 16.35
CA GLY A 153 -11.18 -6.48 16.73
C GLY A 153 -10.54 -5.94 18.00
N ASP A 154 -9.81 -6.76 18.76
CA ASP A 154 -9.06 -6.31 19.93
C ASP A 154 -7.64 -5.93 19.55
N LYS A 155 -7.22 -4.73 19.96
CA LYS A 155 -5.84 -4.25 19.79
C LYS A 155 -4.91 -5.00 20.75
N ASP A 156 -4.00 -5.80 20.22
CA ASP A 156 -3.09 -6.63 21.01
C ASP A 156 -1.61 -6.23 20.88
N PHE A 157 -1.26 -5.44 19.87
CA PHE A 157 0.09 -4.89 19.68
C PHE A 157 0.05 -3.44 19.14
N SER A 158 1.06 -2.67 19.54
CA SER A 158 1.24 -1.28 19.09
C SER A 158 2.72 -0.92 19.13
N LYS A 159 3.21 -0.30 18.05
CA LYS A 159 4.59 0.18 17.95
C LYS A 159 4.68 1.38 17.02
N SER A 160 5.62 2.29 17.31
CA SER A 160 5.87 3.47 16.49
C SER A 160 7.30 3.50 16.00
N TYR A 161 7.48 4.01 14.79
CA TYR A 161 8.78 4.24 14.16
C TYR A 161 8.86 5.67 13.65
N THR A 162 10.03 6.29 13.66
CA THR A 162 10.26 7.50 12.87
C THR A 162 10.46 7.11 11.40
N LYS A 163 9.90 7.87 10.46
CA LYS A 163 10.07 7.67 9.01
C LYS A 163 11.54 7.52 8.61
N ASN A 164 12.39 8.44 9.06
CA ASN A 164 13.81 8.44 8.69
C ASN A 164 14.55 7.20 9.21
N ALA A 165 14.34 6.79 10.48
CA ALA A 165 14.98 5.59 10.99
C ALA A 165 14.52 4.31 10.26
N LEU A 166 13.25 4.23 9.89
CA LEU A 166 12.73 3.08 9.14
C LEU A 166 13.28 3.08 7.70
N ALA A 167 13.29 4.24 7.03
CA ALA A 167 13.90 4.41 5.71
C ALA A 167 15.39 4.05 5.74
N ASP A 168 16.14 4.49 6.76
CA ASP A 168 17.56 4.18 6.90
C ASP A 168 17.84 2.69 7.10
N GLN A 169 16.94 1.97 7.78
CA GLN A 169 17.03 0.52 7.97
C GLN A 169 16.72 -0.24 6.68
N PHE A 170 15.74 0.23 5.90
CA PHE A 170 15.17 -0.51 4.77
C PHE A 170 15.55 0.02 3.39
N SER A 171 16.29 1.12 3.26
CA SER A 171 16.63 1.73 1.96
C SER A 171 17.37 0.79 1.01
N ASN A 172 18.15 -0.15 1.55
CA ASN A 172 18.88 -1.15 0.76
C ASN A 172 18.03 -2.41 0.45
N TYR A 173 16.78 -2.45 0.91
CA TYR A 173 15.85 -3.58 0.78
C TYR A 173 14.68 -3.25 -0.15
N LYS A 174 14.76 -2.18 -0.96
CA LYS A 174 13.66 -1.74 -1.81
C LYS A 174 13.12 -2.87 -2.69
N THR A 175 13.99 -3.61 -3.38
CA THR A 175 13.58 -4.75 -4.23
C THR A 175 12.83 -5.83 -3.44
N GLN A 176 13.24 -6.11 -2.19
CA GLN A 176 12.56 -7.07 -1.32
C GLN A 176 11.21 -6.54 -0.85
N LEU A 177 11.10 -5.23 -0.57
CA LEU A 177 9.82 -4.59 -0.25
C LEU A 177 8.85 -4.65 -1.43
N ASP A 178 9.32 -4.35 -2.63
CA ASP A 178 8.52 -4.42 -3.86
C ASP A 178 8.01 -5.87 -4.08
N SER A 179 8.88 -6.85 -3.84
CA SER A 179 8.52 -8.28 -3.92
C SER A 179 7.51 -8.69 -2.85
N ALA A 180 7.64 -8.16 -1.63
CA ALA A 180 6.71 -8.40 -0.54
C ALA A 180 5.32 -7.81 -0.86
N ILE A 181 5.25 -6.57 -1.35
CA ILE A 181 4.00 -5.94 -1.80
C ILE A 181 3.33 -6.80 -2.88
N GLN A 182 4.07 -7.19 -3.93
CA GLN A 182 3.54 -8.04 -4.99
C GLN A 182 3.02 -9.37 -4.46
N LYS A 183 3.72 -9.98 -3.49
CA LYS A 183 3.30 -11.24 -2.89
C LYS A 183 1.97 -11.11 -2.14
N ILE A 184 1.78 -10.04 -1.36
CA ILE A 184 0.51 -9.78 -0.65
C ILE A 184 -0.63 -9.59 -1.67
N GLN A 185 -0.39 -8.80 -2.73
CA GLN A 185 -1.37 -8.58 -3.80
C GLN A 185 -1.73 -9.88 -4.54
N GLN A 186 -0.77 -10.77 -4.76
CA GLN A 186 -1.02 -12.11 -5.32
C GLN A 186 -1.90 -12.96 -4.39
N ASN A 187 -1.62 -12.96 -3.08
CA ASN A 187 -2.44 -13.68 -2.10
C ASN A 187 -3.89 -13.16 -2.10
N GLN A 188 -4.07 -11.83 -2.24
CA GLN A 188 -5.38 -11.19 -2.34
C GLN A 188 -6.18 -11.67 -3.54
N ALA A 189 -5.54 -11.66 -4.72
CA ALA A 189 -6.17 -12.13 -5.96
C ALA A 189 -6.57 -13.61 -5.87
N GLN A 190 -5.71 -14.47 -5.30
CA GLN A 190 -6.01 -15.89 -5.13
C GLN A 190 -7.14 -16.16 -4.13
N ASN A 191 -7.27 -15.32 -3.09
CA ASN A 191 -8.34 -15.46 -2.11
C ASN A 191 -9.71 -15.13 -2.74
N ASN A 192 -9.77 -14.07 -3.55
CA ASN A 192 -11.00 -13.64 -4.20
C ASN A 192 -11.54 -14.70 -5.19
N VAL A 193 -10.66 -15.40 -5.92
CA VAL A 193 -11.06 -16.50 -6.83
C VAL A 193 -11.68 -17.67 -6.05
N LYS A 194 -11.11 -18.04 -4.89
CA LYS A 194 -11.62 -19.17 -4.09
C LYS A 194 -12.99 -18.91 -3.47
N MET A 195 -13.36 -17.65 -3.24
CA MET A 195 -14.68 -17.30 -2.72
C MET A 195 -15.76 -17.45 -3.80
N ASP A 196 -15.49 -17.01 -5.03
CA ASP A 196 -16.44 -17.07 -6.15
C ASP A 196 -16.83 -18.52 -6.51
N ASP A 197 -15.85 -19.43 -6.48
CA ASP A 197 -16.08 -20.87 -6.73
C ASP A 197 -16.87 -21.57 -5.61
N SER A 198 -16.99 -20.97 -4.42
CA SER A 198 -17.68 -21.56 -3.27
C SER A 198 -19.16 -21.18 -3.14
N GLU A 199 -19.65 -20.29 -4.01
CA GLU A 199 -21.05 -19.84 -4.06
C GLU A 199 -21.87 -20.48 -5.20
N ASN A 200 -21.31 -21.46 -5.93
CA ASN A 200 -22.00 -22.29 -6.93
C ASN A 200 -22.20 -23.76 -6.48
#